data_AF-A0A452YV81-F1
#
_entry.id   AF-A0A452YV81-F1
#
_cell.length_a   1.000
_cell.length_b   1.000
_cell.length_c   1.000
_cell.angle_alpha   90.00
_cell.angle_beta   90.00
_cell.angle_gamma   90.00
#
_symmetry.space_group_name_H-M   'P 1'
#
loop_
_entity.id
_entity.type
_entity.pdbx_description
1 polymer ?
#
loop_
_entity_poly.entity_id
_entity_poly.type
_entity_poly.pdbx_seq_one_letter_code
_entity_poly.pdbx_strand_id
1 'polypeptide(L)'
;VPLICRYVSIGDVAHVGIHPPHFAAIYKNVWRNCAEDYRSPVSLWQPRPPEGYVALGCVAVSAFEEPPLDCAFCVNERFAEDAVFEDQIVWASSDAYPWGCYIYQVQSSSLQFMALRLPKEQSEQKPKKILEAYLQRAS
;
A
#
# COMPACT_ATOMS: atom_id res chain seq x y z
N VAL A 1 3.00 18.50 16.02
CA VAL A 1 2.45 17.13 15.87
C VAL A 1 3.34 16.43 14.87
N PRO A 2 4.14 15.44 15.26
CA PRO A 2 5.26 14.99 14.45
C PRO A 2 4.76 14.24 13.23
N LEU A 3 5.22 14.66 12.05
CA LEU A 3 5.07 13.96 10.78
C LEU A 3 5.67 12.56 10.92
N ILE A 4 4.84 11.53 10.94
CA ILE A 4 5.30 10.15 10.75
C ILE A 4 5.45 9.96 9.25
N CYS A 5 6.61 10.35 8.73
CA CYS A 5 7.13 9.86 7.46
C CYS A 5 8.52 9.30 7.75
N ARG A 6 8.55 8.11 8.37
CA ARG A 6 9.76 7.28 8.43
C ARG A 6 9.55 6.06 7.53
N TYR A 7 9.51 6.30 6.22
CA TYR A 7 9.80 5.25 5.26
C TYR A 7 11.31 5.15 5.14
N VAL A 8 11.87 3.98 5.41
CA VAL A 8 13.26 3.66 5.10
C VAL A 8 13.28 3.13 3.67
N SER A 9 14.01 3.82 2.78
CA SER A 9 14.30 3.28 1.45
C SER A 9 15.06 1.97 1.62
N ILE A 10 14.54 0.87 1.07
CA ILE A 10 15.19 -0.46 1.11
C ILE A 10 16.32 -0.55 0.06
N GLY A 11 16.61 0.53 -0.66
CA GLY A 11 17.81 0.65 -1.50
C GLY A 11 17.60 1.56 -2.70
N ASP A 12 18.69 2.18 -3.15
CA ASP A 12 18.74 2.85 -4.45
C ASP A 12 18.75 1.79 -5.55
N VAL A 13 17.81 1.85 -6.49
CA VAL A 13 17.85 1.01 -7.71
C VAL A 13 18.83 1.65 -8.69
N ALA A 14 20.08 1.21 -8.68
CA ALA A 14 21.03 1.54 -9.74
C ALA A 14 20.72 0.69 -10.98
N HIS A 15 20.03 1.29 -11.96
CA HIS A 15 19.79 0.66 -13.25
C HIS A 15 20.96 0.95 -14.21
N VAL A 16 21.67 -0.11 -14.62
CA VAL A 16 22.60 -0.09 -15.76
C VAL A 16 22.17 -1.19 -16.72
N GLY A 17 21.07 -0.97 -17.45
CA GLY A 17 20.59 -1.93 -18.45
C GLY A 17 19.23 -1.59 -19.03
N ILE A 18 19.03 -1.81 -20.33
CA ILE A 18 17.84 -1.45 -21.14
C ILE A 18 16.47 -2.05 -20.68
N HIS A 19 16.39 -2.70 -19.51
CA HIS A 19 15.15 -3.23 -18.96
C HIS A 19 14.46 -2.19 -18.06
N PRO A 20 13.23 -1.72 -18.39
CA PRO A 20 12.53 -0.77 -17.55
C PRO A 20 12.22 -1.41 -16.19
N PRO A 21 12.42 -0.72 -15.05
CA PRO A 21 11.96 -1.22 -13.77
C PRO A 21 10.43 -1.38 -13.86
N HIS A 22 9.89 -2.43 -13.26
CA HIS A 22 8.44 -2.65 -13.23
C HIS A 22 7.81 -1.60 -12.29
N PHE A 23 7.48 -0.44 -12.87
CA PHE A 23 6.76 0.64 -12.22
C PHE A 23 5.37 0.15 -11.76
N ALA A 24 4.81 0.72 -10.69
CA ALA A 24 3.36 0.63 -10.51
C ALA A 24 2.72 1.20 -11.77
N ALA A 25 2.01 0.36 -12.52
CA ALA A 25 1.58 0.76 -13.85
C ALA A 25 0.52 1.89 -13.76
N ILE A 26 -0.36 1.81 -12.76
CA ILE A 26 -1.52 2.69 -12.53
C ILE A 26 -1.95 2.56 -11.05
N TYR A 27 -2.47 3.61 -10.40
CA TYR A 27 -3.12 3.49 -9.10
C TYR A 27 -4.63 3.39 -9.18
N LYS A 28 -5.23 2.76 -8.17
CA LYS A 28 -6.67 2.79 -7.90
C LYS A 28 -6.92 3.62 -6.64
N ASN A 29 -7.76 4.64 -6.74
CA ASN A 29 -8.18 5.39 -5.55
C ASN A 29 -8.97 4.47 -4.61
N VAL A 30 -8.47 4.31 -3.38
CA VAL A 30 -9.17 3.57 -2.33
C VAL A 30 -10.07 4.51 -1.57
N TRP A 31 -9.57 5.67 -1.16
CA TRP A 31 -10.32 6.64 -0.36
C TRP A 31 -9.67 8.02 -0.42
N ARG A 32 -10.42 9.08 -0.10
CA ARG A 32 -9.91 10.42 0.19
C ARG A 32 -10.81 11.09 1.22
N ASN A 33 -10.27 11.99 2.03
CA ASN A 33 -11.08 12.78 2.94
C ASN A 33 -11.90 13.86 2.21
N CYS A 34 -12.95 14.36 2.85
CA CYS A 34 -13.75 15.47 2.33
C CYS A 34 -12.95 16.77 2.41
N ALA A 35 -12.91 17.54 1.33
CA ALA A 35 -12.17 18.82 1.31
C ALA A 35 -12.78 19.88 2.24
N GLU A 36 -14.08 19.77 2.53
CA GLU A 36 -14.82 20.75 3.34
C GLU A 36 -14.69 20.48 4.84
N ASP A 37 -14.54 19.21 5.24
CA ASP A 37 -14.53 18.81 6.65
C ASP A 37 -13.12 18.79 7.27
N TYR A 38 -12.06 18.80 6.45
CA TYR A 38 -10.69 18.59 6.90
C TYR A 38 -9.72 19.68 6.42
N ARG A 39 -8.84 20.15 7.31
CA ARG A 39 -7.85 21.21 7.02
C ARG A 39 -6.73 20.80 6.06
N SER A 40 -6.54 19.51 5.81
CA SER A 40 -5.45 19.01 4.95
C SER A 40 -5.94 17.82 4.12
N PRO A 41 -5.68 17.82 2.80
CA PRO A 41 -6.08 16.74 1.92
C PRO A 41 -5.29 15.47 2.23
N VAL A 42 -5.97 14.33 2.25
CA VAL A 42 -5.38 13.00 2.38
C VAL A 42 -6.11 12.06 1.43
N SER A 43 -5.34 11.28 0.68
CA SER A 43 -5.88 10.21 -0.16
C SER A 43 -5.06 8.94 -0.03
N LEU A 44 -5.75 7.81 -0.21
CA LEU A 44 -5.23 6.46 -0.12
C LEU A 44 -5.37 5.79 -1.48
N TRP A 45 -4.28 5.21 -1.95
CA TRP A 45 -4.17 4.63 -3.28
C TRP A 45 -3.64 3.21 -3.19
N GLN A 46 -4.21 2.32 -4.00
CA GLN A 46 -3.71 0.96 -4.15
C GLN A 46 -3.03 0.84 -5.52
N PRO A 47 -1.74 0.47 -5.56
CA PRO A 47 -1.08 0.16 -6.82
C PRO A 47 -1.84 -0.95 -7.56
N ARG A 48 -2.05 -0.80 -8.87
CA ARG A 48 -2.52 -1.88 -9.74
C ARG A 48 -1.30 -2.57 -10.34
N PRO A 49 -0.94 -3.77 -9.86
CA PRO A 49 0.21 -4.47 -10.40
C PRO A 49 -0.04 -4.90 -11.85
N PRO A 50 0.99 -4.92 -12.70
CA PRO A 50 0.94 -5.63 -13.97
C PRO A 50 0.81 -7.15 -13.76
N GLU A 51 0.54 -7.88 -14.83
CA GLU A 51 0.46 -9.35 -14.79
C GLU A 51 1.77 -9.97 -14.25
N GLY A 52 1.63 -10.96 -13.36
CA GLY A 52 2.76 -11.62 -12.68
C GLY A 52 3.34 -10.84 -11.49
N TYR A 53 2.71 -9.74 -11.08
CA TYR A 53 3.12 -8.92 -9.95
C TYR A 53 1.98 -8.74 -8.95
N VAL A 54 2.33 -8.37 -7.72
CA VAL A 54 1.40 -8.10 -6.62
C VAL A 54 1.74 -6.78 -5.93
N ALA A 55 0.72 -6.07 -5.49
CA ALA A 55 0.88 -4.94 -4.57
C ALA A 55 0.88 -5.46 -3.13
N LEU A 56 1.87 -5.06 -2.33
CA LEU A 56 1.98 -5.49 -0.93
C LEU A 56 1.30 -4.54 0.06
N GLY A 57 1.10 -3.28 -0.34
CA GLY A 57 0.56 -2.22 0.51
C GLY A 57 -0.10 -1.09 -0.28
N CYS A 58 -0.83 -0.24 0.44
CA CYS A 58 -1.38 1.00 -0.09
C CYS A 58 -0.41 2.18 0.13
N VAL A 59 -0.60 3.25 -0.65
CA VAL A 59 0.11 4.53 -0.53
C VAL A 59 -0.83 5.55 0.07
N ALA A 60 -0.38 6.29 1.08
CA ALA A 60 -1.08 7.46 1.60
C ALA A 60 -0.34 8.73 1.16
N VAL A 61 -1.06 9.70 0.62
CA VAL A 61 -0.49 11.00 0.24
C VAL A 61 -1.29 12.14 0.81
N SER A 62 -0.61 13.24 1.12
CA SER A 62 -1.21 14.50 1.60
C SER A 62 -1.68 15.38 0.44
N ALA A 63 -2.46 14.79 -0.47
CA ALA A 63 -2.95 15.39 -1.71
C ALA A 63 -4.25 14.67 -2.14
N PHE A 64 -5.01 15.23 -3.07
CA PHE A 64 -6.16 14.54 -3.67
C PHE A 64 -5.82 13.86 -5.00
N GLU A 65 -4.68 14.23 -5.56
CA GLU A 65 -4.14 13.77 -6.81
C GLU A 65 -3.49 12.38 -6.63
N GLU A 66 -3.44 11.64 -7.74
CA GLU A 66 -2.73 10.36 -7.80
C GLU A 66 -1.24 10.56 -7.50
N PRO A 67 -0.62 9.69 -6.68
CA PRO A 67 0.82 9.76 -6.45
C PRO A 67 1.60 9.51 -7.75
N PRO A 68 2.82 10.06 -7.87
CA PRO A 68 3.77 9.67 -8.90
C PRO A 68 3.97 8.14 -8.96
N LEU A 69 4.15 7.59 -10.17
CA LEU A 69 4.24 6.13 -10.41
C LEU A 69 5.44 5.44 -9.75
N ASP A 70 6.44 6.21 -9.33
CA ASP A 70 7.62 5.76 -8.61
C ASP A 70 7.43 5.75 -7.07
N CYS A 71 6.28 6.20 -6.56
CA CYS A 71 5.98 6.19 -5.12
C CYS A 71 5.68 4.79 -4.56
N ALA A 72 5.43 3.80 -5.42
CA ALA A 72 5.28 2.41 -5.01
C ALA A 72 5.76 1.46 -6.10
N PHE A 73 6.27 0.31 -5.67
CA PHE A 73 6.68 -0.79 -6.54
C PHE A 73 5.83 -2.01 -6.27
N CYS A 74 5.44 -2.69 -7.35
CA CYS A 74 4.83 -4.00 -7.25
C CYS A 74 5.93 -5.07 -7.28
N VAL A 75 5.71 -6.16 -6.56
CA VAL A 75 6.70 -7.23 -6.42
C VAL A 75 6.27 -8.40 -7.28
N ASN A 76 7.22 -9.08 -7.93
CA ASN A 76 6.90 -10.29 -8.70
C ASN A 76 6.23 -11.30 -7.76
N GLU A 77 5.15 -11.93 -8.22
CA GLU A 77 4.35 -12.84 -7.39
C GLU A 77 5.19 -14.00 -6.79
N ARG A 78 6.29 -14.39 -7.43
CA ARG A 78 7.20 -15.44 -6.96
C ARG A 78 8.01 -15.05 -5.71
N PHE A 79 8.11 -13.76 -5.41
CA PHE A 79 8.78 -13.25 -4.21
C PHE A 79 7.80 -12.87 -3.11
N ALA A 80 6.51 -13.10 -3.33
CA ALA A 80 5.46 -12.79 -2.38
C ALA A 80 4.75 -14.07 -1.91
N GLU A 81 4.32 -14.07 -0.66
CA GLU A 81 3.49 -15.11 -0.08
C GLU A 81 2.20 -14.54 0.50
N ASP A 82 1.22 -15.40 0.77
CA ASP A 82 0.00 -15.01 1.46
C ASP A 82 0.30 -14.50 2.86
N ALA A 83 -0.40 -13.45 3.26
CA ALA A 83 -0.32 -12.89 4.58
C ALA A 83 -1.71 -12.80 5.21
N VAL A 84 -1.74 -12.41 6.47
CA VAL A 84 -2.98 -12.09 7.19
C VAL A 84 -2.93 -10.66 7.69
N PHE A 85 -4.11 -10.07 7.88
CA PHE A 85 -4.24 -8.78 8.56
C PHE A 85 -4.10 -8.96 10.06
N GLU A 86 -3.58 -7.94 10.75
CA GLU A 86 -3.71 -7.85 12.20
C GLU A 86 -5.18 -7.81 12.64
N ASP A 87 -5.44 -8.28 13.85
CA ASP A 87 -6.79 -8.29 14.43
C ASP A 87 -7.34 -6.90 14.68
N GLN A 88 -6.48 -6.00 15.17
CA GLN A 88 -6.85 -4.62 15.44
C GLN A 88 -6.85 -3.78 14.17
N ILE A 89 -7.90 -2.98 14.02
CA ILE A 89 -7.95 -1.97 12.97
C ILE A 89 -7.04 -0.80 13.33
N VAL A 90 -6.26 -0.32 12.36
CA VAL A 90 -5.40 0.85 12.55
C VAL A 90 -6.23 2.12 12.52
N TRP A 91 -7.13 2.22 11.54
CA TRP A 91 -8.01 3.36 11.37
C TRP A 91 -9.25 2.98 10.54
N ALA A 92 -10.37 3.64 10.82
CA ALA A 92 -11.58 3.55 9.99
C ALA A 92 -12.30 4.88 9.85
N SER A 93 -12.95 5.04 8.70
CA SER A 93 -14.06 5.96 8.50
C SER A 93 -15.17 5.20 7.80
N SER A 94 -16.14 4.72 8.58
CA SER A 94 -17.23 3.87 8.09
C SER A 94 -18.37 4.64 7.42
N ASP A 95 -18.46 5.93 7.71
CA ASP A 95 -19.50 6.86 7.28
C ASP A 95 -19.04 7.81 6.15
N ALA A 96 -17.83 7.62 5.63
CA ALA A 96 -17.35 8.38 4.49
C ALA A 96 -18.17 8.09 3.23
N TYR A 97 -18.59 9.16 2.55
CA TYR A 97 -19.10 9.10 1.19
C TYR A 97 -17.94 9.11 0.19
N PRO A 98 -17.95 8.33 -0.91
CA PRO A 98 -18.98 7.39 -1.37
C PRO A 98 -18.89 5.97 -0.78
N TRP A 99 -17.84 5.64 -0.04
CA TRP A 99 -17.66 4.36 0.64
C TRP A 99 -16.76 4.52 1.86
N GLY A 100 -16.94 3.63 2.84
CA GLY A 100 -16.08 3.58 4.01
C GLY A 100 -14.63 3.24 3.68
N CYS A 101 -13.73 3.46 4.63
CA CYS A 101 -12.33 3.08 4.52
C CYS A 101 -11.87 2.44 5.82
N TYR A 102 -11.17 1.30 5.70
CA TYR A 102 -10.67 0.49 6.80
C TYR A 102 -9.21 0.18 6.54
N ILE A 103 -8.32 0.62 7.43
CA ILE A 103 -6.88 0.42 7.32
C ILE A 103 -6.45 -0.68 8.29
N TYR A 104 -5.82 -1.72 7.74
CA TYR A 104 -5.27 -2.83 8.51
C TYR A 104 -3.77 -2.95 8.26
N GLN A 105 -3.02 -3.25 9.31
CA GLN A 105 -1.62 -3.68 9.18
C GLN A 105 -1.60 -5.12 8.67
N VAL A 106 -0.64 -5.42 7.80
CA VAL A 106 -0.34 -6.78 7.33
C VAL A 106 0.71 -7.39 8.26
N GLN A 107 0.45 -8.59 8.77
CA GLN A 107 1.41 -9.36 9.57
C GLN A 107 2.64 -9.71 8.72
N SER A 108 3.66 -8.86 8.82
CA SER A 108 4.89 -8.92 8.04
C SER A 108 5.98 -8.08 8.69
N SER A 109 7.24 -8.41 8.45
CA SER A 109 8.39 -7.65 8.95
C SER A 109 8.46 -6.21 8.41
N SER A 110 7.90 -5.95 7.23
CA SER A 110 7.85 -4.62 6.62
C SER A 110 6.71 -3.75 7.16
N LEU A 111 5.80 -4.31 7.96
CA LEU A 111 4.69 -3.60 8.60
C LEU A 111 3.83 -2.76 7.64
N GLN A 112 3.74 -3.19 6.39
CA GLN A 112 2.89 -2.57 5.38
C GLN A 112 1.41 -2.59 5.79
N PHE A 113 0.65 -1.63 5.28
CA PHE A 113 -0.79 -1.53 5.51
C PHE A 113 -1.58 -1.69 4.21
N MET A 114 -2.82 -2.15 4.35
CA MET A 114 -3.81 -2.14 3.27
C MET A 114 -5.01 -1.31 3.69
N ALA A 115 -5.48 -0.49 2.76
CA ALA A 115 -6.75 0.21 2.88
C ALA A 115 -7.83 -0.56 2.09
N LEU A 116 -8.96 -0.84 2.73
CA LEU A 116 -10.10 -1.56 2.18
C LEU A 116 -11.35 -0.68 2.22
N ARG A 117 -12.27 -0.90 1.26
CA ARG A 117 -13.57 -0.20 1.23
C ARG A 117 -14.63 -0.84 2.14
N LEU A 118 -14.37 -2.06 2.60
CA LEU A 118 -15.21 -2.84 3.50
C LEU A 118 -14.32 -3.41 4.62
N PRO A 119 -14.89 -3.77 5.78
CA PRO A 119 -14.17 -4.52 6.80
C PRO A 119 -13.53 -5.79 6.23
N LYS A 120 -12.38 -6.21 6.76
CA LYS A 120 -11.62 -7.36 6.23
C LYS A 120 -12.43 -8.67 6.20
N GLU A 121 -13.41 -8.81 7.08
CA GLU A 121 -14.32 -9.97 7.16
C GLU A 121 -15.30 -10.01 5.98
N GLN A 122 -15.57 -8.87 5.36
CA GLN A 122 -16.47 -8.70 4.22
C GLN A 122 -15.71 -8.47 2.90
N SER A 123 -14.38 -8.43 2.95
CA SER A 123 -13.52 -8.21 1.79
C SER A 123 -12.95 -9.53 1.27
N GLU A 124 -12.99 -9.71 -0.04
CA GLU A 124 -12.31 -10.82 -0.72
C GLU A 124 -10.79 -10.61 -0.83
N GLN A 125 -10.31 -9.39 -0.59
CA GLN A 125 -8.91 -9.05 -0.78
C GLN A 125 -8.05 -9.65 0.34
N LYS A 126 -7.08 -10.49 -0.04
CA LYS A 126 -6.08 -11.05 0.87
C LYS A 126 -4.75 -10.29 0.74
N PRO A 127 -4.09 -9.96 1.85
CA PRO A 127 -2.81 -9.28 1.80
C PRO A 127 -1.70 -10.24 1.37
N LYS A 128 -0.65 -9.66 0.80
CA LYS A 128 0.59 -10.36 0.44
C LYS A 128 1.74 -9.76 1.24
N LYS A 129 2.78 -10.54 1.47
CA LYS A 129 4.05 -10.06 2.06
C LYS A 129 5.24 -10.62 1.28
N ILE A 130 6.42 -10.04 1.49
CA ILE A 130 7.66 -10.61 0.96
C ILE A 130 7.90 -11.97 1.63
N LEU A 131 8.28 -12.95 0.82
CA LEU A 131 8.64 -14.28 1.30
C LEU A 131 9.80 -14.18 2.32
N GLU A 132 9.60 -14.68 3.53
CA GLU A 132 10.53 -14.53 4.66
C GLU A 132 11.96 -15.03 4.36
N ALA A 133 12.11 -16.03 3.48
CA ALA A 133 13.40 -16.56 3.07
C ALA A 133 14.32 -15.52 2.39
N TYR A 134 13.76 -14.47 1.76
CA TYR A 134 14.55 -13.39 1.18
C TYR A 134 14.94 -12.33 2.20
N LEU A 135 14.21 -12.22 3.32
CA LEU A 135 14.52 -11.26 4.38
C LEU A 135 15.74 -11.71 5.19
N GLN A 136 15.91 -13.01 5.42
CA GLN A 136 17.08 -13.55 6.13
C GLN A 136 18.40 -13.41 5.34
N ARG A 137 18.33 -13.14 4.04
CA ARG A 137 19.50 -12.95 3.16
C ARG A 137 19.96 -11.50 3.09
N ALA A 138 19.17 -10.57 3.60
CA ALA A 138 19.44 -9.14 3.58
C ALA A 138 19.98 -8.60 4.92
N SER A 139 20.15 -9.48 5.91
CA SER A 139 20.60 -9.18 7.29
C SER A 139 22.09 -9.44 7.49
#